data_AF-A0A3N5PB08-F1
#
_entry.id   AF-A0A3N5PB08-F1
#
_cell.length_a   1.000
_cell.length_b   1.000
_cell.length_c   1.000
_cell.angle_alpha   90.00
_cell.angle_beta   90.00
_cell.angle_gamma   90.00
#
_symmetry.space_group_name_H-M   'P 1'
#
loop_
_entity.id
_entity.type
_entity.pdbx_description
1 polymer ?
#
loop_
_entity_poly.entity_id
_entity_poly.type
_entity_poly.pdbx_seq_one_letter_code
_entity_poly.pdbx_strand_id
1 'polypeptide(L)'
;MIKGIVFRATLALAFFTASMLSAQDIEISSADERTSARGPEAAYTGIGIAEILFRANESSNLTAAEISFEPGARTAWHNHPAGQYLIVTA
;
A
#
# COMPACT_ATOMS: atom_id res chain seq x y z
N MET A 1 34.37 -50.91 0.05
CA MET A 1 33.17 -50.40 -0.66
C MET A 1 32.34 -49.55 0.32
N ILE A 2 32.81 -48.37 0.73
CA ILE A 2 32.15 -47.49 1.72
C ILE A 2 32.41 -46.01 1.37
N LYS A 3 32.01 -45.59 0.17
CA LYS A 3 32.09 -44.19 -0.29
C LYS A 3 30.74 -43.83 -0.91
N GLY A 4 29.72 -43.58 -0.09
CA GLY A 4 28.37 -43.34 -0.62
C GLY A 4 27.38 -42.61 0.28
N ILE A 5 27.71 -42.34 1.55
CA ILE A 5 26.73 -41.78 2.51
C ILE A 5 26.92 -40.27 2.77
N VAL A 6 28.05 -39.67 2.41
CA VAL A 6 28.34 -38.27 2.80
C VAL A 6 27.81 -37.23 1.79
N PHE A 7 27.36 -37.63 0.59
CA PHE A 7 27.04 -36.68 -0.49
C PHE A 7 25.57 -36.27 -0.61
N ARG A 8 24.67 -36.76 0.25
CA ARG A 8 23.22 -36.44 0.16
C ARG A 8 22.69 -35.49 1.24
N ALA A 9 23.46 -35.21 2.29
CA ALA A 9 23.03 -34.31 3.36
C ALA A 9 23.20 -32.81 3.00
N THR A 10 24.10 -32.48 2.08
CA THR A 10 24.43 -31.08 1.75
C THR A 10 23.39 -30.39 0.87
N LEU A 11 22.61 -31.15 0.07
CA LEU A 11 21.63 -30.57 -0.86
C LEU A 11 20.27 -30.28 -0.19
N ALA A 12 19.88 -31.05 0.83
CA ALA A 12 18.63 -30.84 1.55
C ALA A 12 18.68 -29.60 2.48
N LEU A 13 19.86 -29.22 2.98
CA LEU A 13 20.03 -28.04 3.82
C LEU A 13 19.96 -26.72 3.02
N ALA A 14 20.32 -26.75 1.73
CA ALA A 14 20.28 -25.58 0.86
C ALA A 14 18.86 -25.14 0.45
N PHE A 15 17.89 -26.05 0.48
CA PHE A 15 16.49 -25.72 0.17
C PHE A 15 15.72 -25.11 1.35
N PHE A 16 16.18 -25.35 2.59
CA PHE A 16 15.47 -24.85 3.78
C PHE A 16 15.83 -23.39 4.15
N THR A 17 17.01 -22.91 3.72
CA THR A 17 17.47 -21.54 4.02
C THR A 17 16.88 -20.48 3.08
N ALA A 18 16.58 -20.83 1.83
CA ALA A 18 16.08 -19.87 0.84
C ALA A 18 14.67 -19.32 1.18
N SER A 19 13.83 -20.12 1.84
CA SER A 19 12.46 -19.73 2.22
C SER A 19 12.39 -18.80 3.44
N MET A 20 13.48 -18.60 4.19
CA MET A 20 13.52 -17.73 5.36
C MET A 20 14.03 -16.30 5.04
N LEU A 21 14.49 -16.06 3.81
CA LEU A 21 15.05 -14.78 3.38
C LEU A 21 14.03 -13.89 2.66
N SER A 22 12.78 -13.86 3.15
CA SER A 22 11.88 -12.74 2.87
C SER A 22 11.78 -11.94 4.15
N ALA A 23 12.74 -11.05 4.37
CA ALA A 23 12.54 -9.97 5.31
C ALA A 23 11.35 -9.17 4.79
N GLN A 24 10.34 -8.94 5.64
CA GLN A 24 9.29 -7.99 5.32
C GLN A 24 9.93 -6.60 5.35
N ASP A 25 10.09 -5.99 4.19
CA ASP A 25 10.56 -4.62 4.09
C ASP A 25 9.50 -3.69 4.71
N ILE A 26 9.94 -2.84 5.64
CA ILE A 26 9.10 -1.79 6.22
C ILE A 26 9.34 -0.53 5.39
N GLU A 27 8.31 -0.09 4.68
CA GLU A 27 8.30 1.23 4.04
C GLU A 27 7.74 2.27 5.01
N ILE A 28 8.47 3.37 5.21
CA ILE A 28 8.03 4.51 6.02
C ILE A 28 7.99 5.73 5.11
N SER A 29 6.81 6.34 4.95
CA SER A 29 6.64 7.64 4.31
C SER A 29 6.31 8.69 5.35
N SER A 30 7.13 9.75 5.42
CA SER A 30 6.86 10.88 6.32
C SER A 30 5.73 11.78 5.78
N ALA A 31 5.23 12.71 6.60
CA ALA A 31 4.24 13.69 6.13
C ALA A 31 4.85 14.65 5.10
N ASP A 32 6.09 15.08 5.31
CA ASP A 32 6.75 16.09 4.49
C ASP A 32 7.07 15.60 3.05
N GLU A 33 7.12 14.28 2.85
CA GLU A 33 7.33 13.67 1.54
C GLU A 33 6.04 13.57 0.70
N ARG A 34 4.86 13.71 1.34
CA ARG A 34 3.58 13.58 0.66
C ARG A 34 3.15 14.90 0.06
N THR A 35 2.88 14.90 -1.25
CA THR A 35 2.35 16.08 -1.93
C THR A 35 0.84 16.11 -1.83
N SER A 36 0.32 17.19 -1.26
CA SER A 36 -1.10 17.54 -1.30
C SER A 36 -1.45 18.21 -2.62
N ALA A 37 -2.62 17.89 -3.19
CA ALA A 37 -3.10 18.48 -4.44
C ALA A 37 -4.60 18.76 -4.39
N ARG A 38 -5.01 19.83 -5.07
CA ARG A 38 -6.44 20.10 -5.28
C ARG A 38 -7.04 19.01 -6.18
N GLY A 39 -8.20 18.50 -5.80
CA GLY A 39 -8.97 17.56 -6.60
C GLY A 39 -9.40 18.15 -7.96
N PRO A 40 -9.56 17.33 -9.02
CA PRO A 40 -10.00 17.80 -10.33
C PRO A 40 -11.36 18.51 -10.25
N GLU A 41 -11.52 19.66 -10.90
CA GLU A 41 -12.75 20.47 -10.79
C GLU A 41 -14.02 19.68 -11.17
N ALA A 42 -13.94 18.80 -12.16
CA ALA A 42 -15.07 17.97 -12.57
C ALA A 42 -15.52 16.94 -11.52
N ALA A 43 -14.67 16.61 -10.55
CA ALA A 43 -14.94 15.60 -9.52
C ALA A 43 -15.47 16.21 -8.20
N TYR A 44 -15.50 17.54 -8.07
CA TYR A 44 -15.83 18.22 -6.82
C TYR A 44 -16.75 19.43 -7.07
N THR A 45 -17.66 19.70 -6.12
CA THR A 45 -18.17 21.06 -5.92
C THR A 45 -17.35 21.68 -4.79
N GLY A 46 -16.83 22.91 -4.98
CA GLY A 46 -15.95 23.56 -4.01
C GLY A 46 -14.49 23.08 -4.09
N ILE A 47 -13.73 23.28 -3.02
CA ILE A 47 -12.32 22.88 -2.93
C ILE A 47 -12.17 21.67 -2.01
N GLY A 48 -11.65 20.58 -2.56
CA GLY A 48 -11.10 19.45 -1.82
C GLY A 48 -9.60 19.36 -2.05
N ILE A 49 -8.83 19.24 -0.98
CA ILE A 49 -7.38 18.99 -1.02
C ILE A 49 -7.17 17.52 -0.64
N ALA A 50 -6.52 16.77 -1.51
CA ALA A 50 -6.23 15.35 -1.30
C ALA A 50 -4.73 15.13 -1.10
N GLU A 51 -4.40 14.31 -0.11
CA GLU A 51 -3.06 13.80 0.13
C GLU A 51 -3.07 12.28 0.04
N ILE A 52 -2.20 11.71 -0.80
CA ILE A 52 -2.11 10.24 -0.92
C ILE A 52 -1.28 9.68 0.24
N LEU A 53 -1.88 8.80 1.04
CA LEU A 53 -1.24 8.15 2.18
C LEU A 53 -0.42 6.95 1.74
N PHE A 54 -1.03 6.06 0.94
CA PHE A 54 -0.37 4.93 0.32
C PHE A 54 -1.10 4.49 -0.95
N ARG A 55 -0.39 3.82 -1.84
CA ARG A 55 -0.93 3.24 -3.08
C ARG A 55 -0.99 1.72 -2.97
N ALA A 56 -1.83 1.12 -3.82
CA ALA A 56 -1.82 -0.31 -4.02
C ALA A 56 -0.43 -0.79 -4.47
N ASN A 57 -0.01 -1.94 -3.96
CA ASN A 57 1.28 -2.57 -4.25
C ASN A 57 1.11 -4.10 -4.29
N GLU A 58 2.21 -4.85 -4.42
CA GLU A 58 2.17 -6.32 -4.53
C GLU A 58 1.55 -7.02 -3.31
N SER A 59 1.57 -6.37 -2.15
CA SER A 59 1.06 -6.92 -0.89
C SER A 59 -0.38 -6.50 -0.59
N SER A 60 -0.87 -5.41 -1.19
CA SER A 60 -2.20 -4.86 -0.90
C SER A 60 -2.79 -4.13 -2.11
N ASN A 61 -4.04 -4.44 -2.43
CA ASN A 61 -4.81 -3.75 -3.48
C ASN A 61 -5.52 -2.48 -2.99
N LEU A 62 -5.25 -2.04 -1.75
CA LEU A 62 -5.86 -0.85 -1.18
C LEU A 62 -5.08 0.41 -1.55
N THR A 63 -5.80 1.50 -1.76
CA THR A 63 -5.23 2.86 -1.82
C THR A 63 -5.92 3.68 -0.74
N ALA A 64 -5.18 4.58 -0.09
CA ALA A 64 -5.75 5.52 0.85
C ALA A 64 -5.28 6.95 0.56
N ALA A 65 -6.20 7.88 0.77
CA ALA A 65 -5.95 9.30 0.73
C ALA A 65 -6.67 9.98 1.89
N GLU A 66 -6.06 11.02 2.44
CA GLU A 66 -6.74 11.97 3.31
C GLU A 66 -7.29 13.10 2.45
N ILE A 67 -8.55 13.48 2.68
CA ILE A 67 -9.20 14.54 1.90
C ILE A 67 -9.79 15.56 2.85
N SER A 68 -9.30 16.79 2.74
CA SER A 68 -9.82 17.96 3.44
C SER A 68 -10.77 18.72 2.55
N PHE A 69 -12.00 18.91 3.02
CA PHE A 69 -13.03 19.67 2.31
C PHE A 69 -13.18 21.06 2.93
N GLU A 70 -13.12 22.11 2.11
CA GLU A 70 -13.58 23.43 2.55
C GLU A 70 -15.08 23.40 2.90
N PRO A 71 -15.58 24.35 3.71
CA PRO A 71 -17.00 24.41 4.06
C PRO A 71 -17.93 24.35 2.83
N GLY A 72 -18.81 23.35 2.78
CA GLY A 72 -19.76 23.13 1.68
C GLY A 72 -19.20 22.40 0.46
N ALA A 73 -17.89 22.11 0.43
CA ALA A 73 -17.28 21.29 -0.61
C ALA A 73 -17.67 19.81 -0.46
N ARG A 74 -17.76 19.11 -1.60
CA ARG A 74 -18.16 17.69 -1.67
C ARG A 74 -17.75 17.09 -3.01
N THR A 75 -17.64 15.78 -3.07
CA THR A 75 -17.42 15.05 -4.33
C THR A 75 -18.69 15.03 -5.19
N ALA A 76 -18.51 14.88 -6.50
CA ALA A 76 -19.59 14.51 -7.41
C ALA A 76 -20.09 13.08 -7.10
N TRP A 77 -21.29 12.74 -7.55
CA TRP A 77 -21.79 11.37 -7.46
C TRP A 77 -20.86 10.40 -8.19
N HIS A 78 -20.45 9.33 -7.52
CA HIS A 78 -19.58 8.29 -8.07
C HIS A 78 -19.81 6.95 -7.35
N ASN A 79 -19.17 5.89 -7.86
CA ASN A 79 -19.25 4.53 -7.34
C ASN A 79 -17.85 3.92 -7.25
N HIS A 80 -17.61 3.15 -6.20
CA HIS A 80 -16.45 2.28 -6.07
C HIS A 80 -16.90 0.80 -6.15
N PRO A 81 -16.52 0.04 -7.19
CA PRO A 81 -16.99 -1.34 -7.38
C PRO A 81 -16.68 -2.28 -6.20
N ALA A 82 -15.56 -2.06 -5.49
CA ALA A 82 -15.17 -2.83 -4.31
C ALA A 82 -15.67 -2.22 -2.98
N GLY A 83 -16.44 -1.13 -3.04
CA GLY A 83 -16.79 -0.30 -1.88
C GLY A 83 -15.72 0.72 -1.52
N GLN A 84 -16.04 1.57 -0.54
CA GLN A 84 -15.16 2.59 0.01
C GLN A 84 -15.37 2.67 1.53
N TYR A 85 -14.29 2.83 2.27
CA TYR A 85 -14.31 3.10 3.70
C TYR A 85 -13.88 4.55 3.94
N LEU A 86 -14.56 5.23 4.86
CA LEU A 86 -14.26 6.60 5.27
C LEU A 86 -13.99 6.61 6.77
N ILE A 87 -12.87 7.20 7.16
CA ILE A 87 -12.53 7.50 8.55
C ILE A 87 -12.53 9.02 8.67
N VAL A 88 -13.48 9.56 9.43
CA VAL A 88 -13.58 11.01 9.65
C VAL A 88 -12.60 11.39 10.75
N THR A 89 -11.66 12.29 10.42
CA THR A 89 -10.68 12.88 11.33
C THR A 89 -11.14 14.28 11.78
N ALA A 90 -10.50 14.83 12.82
CA ALA A 90 -10.87 16.10 13.47
C ALA A 90 -9.87 17.22 13.15
#